data_AF-A0A951G9L1-F1
#
_entry.id   AF-A0A951G9L1-F1
#
_cell.length_a   1.000
_cell.length_b   1.000
_cell.length_c   1.000
_cell.angle_alpha   90.00
_cell.angle_beta   90.00
_cell.angle_gamma   90.00
#
_symmetry.space_group_name_H-M   'P 1'
#
loop_
_entity.id
_entity.type
_entity.pdbx_description
1 polymer ?
#
loop_
_entity_poly.entity_id
_entity_poly.type
_entity_poly.pdbx_seq_one_letter_code
_entity_poly.pdbx_strand_id
1 'polypeptide(L)'
;MTGKSPRERLLDGAIDYVAQHGLADVSLRSLAAALGTSHRMLIHHFGSKERLWVEIVRTVEARQRGLLAQILPDPDQPVGEAMRAWWKHISDPALWPNERLFFEIYGQALQGRPHTTELLDGIVDDWLGPATEINVSLGVPPELARAHARLGVAITRGLLLDLLATRDVAAVDAAMEAFIDVYTLWIERAGGSLPR
;
A
#
# COMPACT_ATOMS: atom_id res chain seq x y z
N MET A 1 8.09 -12.42 -25.53
CA MET A 1 7.16 -11.51 -24.82
C MET A 1 5.93 -12.31 -24.43
N THR A 2 5.88 -12.82 -23.21
CA THR A 2 4.67 -13.49 -22.70
C THR A 2 3.61 -12.43 -22.42
N GLY A 3 2.55 -12.40 -23.24
CA GLY A 3 1.43 -11.48 -23.00
C GLY A 3 0.69 -11.83 -21.72
N LYS A 4 0.07 -10.83 -21.08
CA LYS A 4 -0.76 -11.01 -19.87
C LYS A 4 -1.81 -12.10 -20.11
N SER A 5 -1.98 -13.01 -19.17
CA SER A 5 -3.03 -14.02 -19.14
C SER A 5 -4.43 -13.39 -19.11
N PRO A 6 -5.50 -14.10 -19.51
CA PRO A 6 -6.87 -13.62 -19.37
C PRO A 6 -7.23 -13.20 -17.93
N ARG A 7 -6.73 -13.94 -16.92
CA ARG A 7 -6.93 -13.62 -15.50
C ARG A 7 -6.29 -12.27 -15.14
N GLU A 8 -5.05 -12.04 -15.56
CA GLU A 8 -4.34 -10.77 -15.29
C GLU A 8 -5.03 -9.59 -15.95
N ARG A 9 -5.50 -9.72 -17.21
CA ARG A 9 -6.24 -8.64 -17.88
C ARG A 9 -7.57 -8.30 -17.17
N LEU A 10 -8.28 -9.32 -16.68
CA LEU A 10 -9.50 -9.10 -15.90
C LEU A 10 -9.21 -8.43 -14.57
N LEU A 11 -8.11 -8.80 -13.90
CA LEU A 11 -7.70 -8.19 -12.64
C LEU A 11 -7.28 -6.73 -12.84
N ASP A 12 -6.50 -6.43 -13.88
CA ASP A 12 -6.12 -5.06 -14.23
C ASP A 12 -7.34 -4.19 -14.48
N GLY A 13 -8.27 -4.65 -15.32
CA GLY A 13 -9.49 -3.91 -15.57
C GLY A 13 -10.36 -3.76 -14.32
N ALA A 14 -10.34 -4.74 -13.41
CA ALA A 14 -11.06 -4.63 -12.14
C ALA A 14 -10.45 -3.59 -11.21
N ILE A 15 -9.12 -3.50 -11.15
CA ILE A 15 -8.41 -2.44 -10.43
C ILE A 15 -8.79 -1.07 -11.01
N ASP A 16 -8.75 -0.92 -12.33
CA ASP A 16 -9.09 0.35 -12.99
C ASP A 16 -10.55 0.73 -12.75
N TYR A 17 -11.46 -0.25 -12.78
CA TYR A 17 -12.87 -0.03 -12.52
C TYR A 17 -13.12 0.44 -11.07
N VAL A 18 -12.50 -0.22 -10.09
CA VAL A 18 -12.59 0.18 -8.67
C VAL A 18 -12.00 1.57 -8.45
N ALA A 19 -10.86 1.88 -9.08
CA ALA A 19 -10.24 3.20 -9.00
C ALA A 19 -11.16 4.32 -9.52
N GLN A 20 -12.01 4.04 -10.52
CA GLN A 20 -12.92 5.04 -11.10
C GLN A 20 -14.27 5.14 -10.38
N HIS A 21 -14.77 4.04 -9.81
CA HIS A 21 -16.16 3.97 -9.32
C HIS A 21 -16.28 3.81 -7.79
N GLY A 22 -15.18 3.56 -7.06
CA GLY A 22 -15.24 3.24 -5.63
C GLY A 22 -15.85 1.86 -5.36
N LEU A 23 -16.16 1.54 -4.10
CA LEU A 23 -16.71 0.21 -3.73
C LEU A 23 -18.23 0.16 -3.54
N ALA A 24 -18.84 1.26 -3.10
CA ALA A 24 -20.20 1.27 -2.56
C ALA A 24 -21.24 0.69 -3.53
N ASP A 25 -21.02 0.85 -4.84
CA ASP A 25 -21.95 0.42 -5.89
C ASP A 25 -21.41 -0.70 -6.80
N VAL A 26 -20.27 -1.30 -6.46
CA VAL A 26 -19.66 -2.34 -7.32
C VAL A 26 -20.23 -3.72 -7.02
N SER A 27 -21.16 -4.14 -7.87
CA SER A 27 -21.57 -5.53 -7.97
C SER A 27 -20.64 -6.29 -8.92
N LEU A 28 -20.48 -7.60 -8.71
CA LEU A 28 -19.74 -8.45 -9.66
C LEU A 28 -20.38 -8.45 -11.06
N ARG A 29 -21.68 -8.12 -11.14
CA ARG A 29 -22.44 -8.01 -12.39
C ARG A 29 -22.08 -6.73 -13.17
N SER A 30 -22.06 -5.58 -12.51
CA SER A 30 -21.66 -4.31 -13.13
C SER A 30 -20.18 -4.33 -13.53
N LEU A 31 -19.32 -4.91 -12.69
CA LEU A 31 -17.92 -5.14 -13.02
C LEU A 31 -17.77 -6.04 -14.25
N ALA A 32 -18.44 -7.18 -14.31
CA ALA A 32 -18.38 -8.08 -15.46
C ALA A 32 -18.80 -7.38 -16.77
N ALA A 33 -19.88 -6.59 -16.72
CA ALA A 33 -20.35 -5.82 -17.87
C ALA A 33 -19.30 -4.80 -18.33
N ALA A 34 -18.68 -4.06 -17.40
CA ALA A 34 -17.63 -3.09 -17.71
C ALA A 34 -16.37 -3.75 -18.31
N LEU A 35 -16.05 -4.97 -17.86
CA LEU A 35 -14.92 -5.76 -18.38
C LEU A 35 -15.24 -6.53 -19.67
N GLY A 36 -16.46 -6.41 -20.22
CA GLY A 36 -16.87 -7.15 -21.41
C GLY A 36 -16.89 -8.68 -21.19
N THR A 37 -17.13 -9.13 -19.97
CA THR A 37 -17.16 -10.55 -19.58
C THR A 37 -18.46 -10.92 -18.87
N SER A 38 -18.59 -12.18 -18.45
CA SER A 38 -19.74 -12.62 -17.64
C SER A 38 -19.37 -12.75 -16.17
N HIS A 39 -20.37 -12.59 -15.29
CA HIS A 39 -20.24 -12.86 -13.86
C HIS A 39 -19.67 -14.27 -13.61
N ARG A 40 -20.11 -15.27 -14.39
CA ARG A 40 -19.61 -16.65 -14.30
C ARG A 40 -18.12 -16.74 -14.58
N MET A 41 -17.60 -15.96 -15.53
CA MET A 41 -16.16 -15.94 -15.84
C MET A 41 -15.33 -15.28 -14.73
N LEU A 42 -15.85 -14.24 -14.08
CA LEU A 42 -15.18 -13.67 -12.90
C LEU A 42 -15.12 -14.68 -11.74
N ILE A 43 -16.23 -15.37 -11.45
CA ILE A 43 -16.24 -16.45 -10.45
C ILE A 43 -15.33 -17.60 -10.86
N HIS A 44 -15.24 -17.95 -12.15
CA HIS A 44 -14.32 -18.97 -12.61
C HIS A 44 -12.84 -18.63 -12.31
N HIS A 45 -12.45 -17.36 -12.47
CA HIS A 45 -11.05 -16.94 -12.27
C HIS A 45 -10.69 -16.59 -10.83
N PHE A 46 -11.62 -16.04 -10.06
CA PHE A 46 -11.36 -15.50 -8.72
C PHE A 46 -12.16 -16.22 -7.63
N GLY A 47 -13.13 -17.04 -8.00
CA GLY A 47 -13.89 -17.91 -7.10
C GLY A 47 -14.98 -17.20 -6.29
N SER A 48 -14.79 -15.97 -5.83
CA SER A 48 -15.83 -15.16 -5.17
C SER A 48 -15.58 -13.67 -5.38
N LYS A 49 -16.57 -12.83 -5.00
CA LYS A 49 -16.42 -11.37 -5.03
C LYS A 49 -15.32 -10.93 -4.05
N GLU A 50 -15.32 -11.51 -2.85
CA GLU A 50 -14.38 -11.21 -1.77
C GLU A 50 -12.95 -11.59 -2.16
N ARG A 51 -12.75 -12.76 -2.77
CA ARG A 51 -11.42 -13.15 -3.28
C ARG A 51 -10.93 -12.23 -4.40
N LEU A 52 -11.82 -11.78 -5.29
CA LEU A 52 -11.46 -10.76 -6.28
C LEU A 52 -11.01 -9.47 -5.61
N TRP A 53 -11.69 -9.04 -4.55
CA TRP A 53 -11.28 -7.86 -3.76
C TRP A 53 -9.93 -8.03 -3.07
N VAL A 54 -9.68 -9.19 -2.45
CA VAL A 54 -8.36 -9.51 -1.88
C VAL A 54 -7.28 -9.45 -2.95
N GLU A 55 -7.51 -10.02 -4.13
CA GLU A 55 -6.56 -10.02 -5.25
C GLU A 55 -6.29 -8.61 -5.79
N ILE A 56 -7.32 -7.76 -5.87
CA ILE A 56 -7.17 -6.34 -6.22
C ILE A 56 -6.26 -5.66 -5.19
N VAL A 57 -6.58 -5.79 -3.90
CA VAL A 57 -5.80 -5.16 -2.82
C VAL A 57 -4.35 -5.63 -2.85
N ARG A 58 -4.12 -6.94 -2.92
CA ARG A 58 -2.76 -7.52 -3.00
C ARG A 58 -1.98 -7.01 -4.21
N THR A 59 -2.64 -6.88 -5.36
CA THR A 59 -2.01 -6.39 -6.59
C THR A 59 -1.67 -4.91 -6.49
N VAL A 60 -2.56 -4.10 -5.92
CA VAL A 60 -2.28 -2.68 -5.67
C VAL A 60 -1.12 -2.56 -4.69
N GLU A 61 -1.18 -3.20 -3.52
CA GLU A 61 -0.10 -3.19 -2.53
C GLU A 61 1.25 -3.64 -3.14
N ALA A 62 1.25 -4.68 -3.98
CA ALA A 62 2.46 -5.14 -4.66
C ALA A 62 3.02 -4.11 -5.66
N ARG A 63 2.15 -3.41 -6.41
CA ARG A 63 2.56 -2.30 -7.28
C ARG A 63 3.16 -1.16 -6.46
N GLN A 64 2.53 -0.82 -5.33
CA GLN A 64 3.02 0.23 -4.44
C GLN A 64 4.39 -0.13 -3.87
N ARG A 65 4.60 -1.37 -3.39
CA ARG A 65 5.93 -1.85 -2.99
C ARG A 65 6.96 -1.77 -4.11
N GLY A 66 6.59 -2.14 -5.32
CA GLY A 66 7.47 -2.06 -6.50
C GLY A 66 7.87 -0.62 -6.85
N LEU A 67 7.01 0.36 -6.59
CA LEU A 67 7.31 1.78 -6.75
C LEU A 67 8.19 2.31 -5.61
N LEU A 68 7.92 1.91 -4.37
CA LEU A 68 8.78 2.25 -3.23
C LEU A 68 10.22 1.81 -3.47
N ALA A 69 10.42 0.59 -3.99
CA ALA A 69 11.75 0.06 -4.34
C ALA A 69 12.44 0.80 -5.51
N GLN A 70 11.71 1.62 -6.27
CA GLN A 70 12.29 2.50 -7.30
C GLN A 70 12.63 3.88 -6.75
N ILE A 71 11.95 4.32 -5.68
CA ILE A 71 12.18 5.60 -5.01
C ILE A 71 13.30 5.47 -3.96
N LEU A 72 13.48 4.28 -3.38
CA LEU A 72 14.52 3.97 -2.40
C LEU A 72 15.20 2.64 -2.74
N PRO A 73 16.55 2.53 -2.71
CA PRO A 73 17.53 3.55 -2.34
C PRO A 73 18.17 4.23 -3.56
N ASP A 74 18.01 5.55 -3.68
CA ASP A 74 18.92 6.39 -4.45
C ASP A 74 19.97 6.96 -3.50
N PRO A 75 21.25 6.53 -3.57
CA PRO A 75 22.30 7.00 -2.66
C PRO A 75 22.60 8.50 -2.83
N ASP A 76 22.21 9.12 -3.94
CA ASP A 76 22.44 10.52 -4.22
C ASP A 76 21.25 11.40 -3.80
N GLN A 77 20.13 10.80 -3.35
CA GLN A 77 18.94 11.53 -2.90
C GLN A 77 18.85 11.59 -1.37
N PRO A 78 18.62 12.77 -0.77
CA PRO A 78 18.32 12.87 0.66
C PRO A 78 17.09 12.03 1.04
N VAL A 79 17.21 11.20 2.08
CA VAL A 79 16.12 10.29 2.53
C VAL A 79 14.80 11.02 2.76
N GLY A 80 14.84 12.24 3.29
CA GLY A 80 13.64 13.05 3.50
C GLY A 80 12.92 13.41 2.19
N GLU A 81 13.65 13.68 1.11
CA GLU A 81 13.04 13.94 -0.20
C GLU A 81 12.39 12.69 -0.79
N ALA A 82 13.04 11.53 -0.66
CA ALA A 82 12.48 10.26 -1.09
C ALA A 82 11.21 9.89 -0.31
N MET A 83 11.19 10.13 1.01
CA MET A 83 9.98 9.94 1.84
C MET A 83 8.85 10.88 1.43
N ARG A 84 9.14 12.16 1.12
CA ARG A 84 8.13 13.11 0.61
C ARG A 84 7.58 12.69 -0.74
N ALA A 85 8.45 12.24 -1.65
CA ALA A 85 8.04 11.74 -2.96
C ALA A 85 7.14 10.51 -2.82
N TRP A 86 7.51 9.57 -1.95
CA TRP A 86 6.69 8.41 -1.63
C TRP A 86 5.34 8.80 -1.03
N TRP A 87 5.33 9.70 -0.05
CA TRP A 87 4.10 10.16 0.58
C TRP A 87 3.16 10.82 -0.44
N LYS A 88 3.66 11.76 -1.23
CA LYS A 88 2.89 12.43 -2.28
C LYS A 88 2.24 11.45 -3.26
N HIS A 89 2.95 10.38 -3.60
CA HIS A 89 2.42 9.33 -4.47
C HIS A 89 1.31 8.53 -3.79
N ILE A 90 1.56 8.02 -2.58
CA ILE A 90 0.60 7.13 -1.91
C ILE A 90 -0.64 7.85 -1.37
N SER A 91 -0.54 9.17 -1.10
CA SER A 91 -1.66 9.99 -0.62
C SER A 91 -2.51 10.59 -1.76
N ASP A 92 -2.15 10.36 -3.02
CA ASP A 92 -2.84 10.92 -4.19
C ASP A 92 -4.35 10.56 -4.17
N PRO A 93 -5.26 11.54 -4.36
CA PRO A 93 -6.70 11.29 -4.44
C PRO A 93 -7.13 10.19 -5.42
N ALA A 94 -6.37 9.96 -6.50
CA ALA A 94 -6.60 8.89 -7.46
C ALA A 94 -6.49 7.49 -6.84
N LEU A 95 -5.73 7.34 -5.73
CA LEU A 95 -5.59 6.08 -5.01
C LEU A 95 -6.65 5.89 -3.92
N TRP A 96 -7.36 6.94 -3.50
CA TRP A 96 -8.32 6.86 -2.39
C TRP A 96 -9.38 5.74 -2.54
N PRO A 97 -9.93 5.45 -3.72
CA PRO A 97 -10.85 4.31 -3.87
C PRO A 97 -10.19 2.97 -3.54
N ASN A 98 -8.93 2.78 -3.91
CA ASN A 98 -8.16 1.58 -3.57
C ASN A 98 -7.81 1.53 -2.08
N GLU A 99 -7.45 2.67 -1.47
CA GLU A 99 -7.18 2.74 -0.03
C GLU A 99 -8.43 2.44 0.81
N ARG A 100 -9.61 2.93 0.40
CA ARG A 100 -10.88 2.56 1.03
C ARG A 100 -11.14 1.06 0.93
N LEU A 101 -10.92 0.46 -0.24
CA LEU A 101 -11.04 -0.97 -0.42
C LEU A 101 -10.08 -1.74 0.49
N PHE A 102 -8.82 -1.30 0.56
CA PHE A 102 -7.81 -1.89 1.44
C PHE A 102 -8.30 -1.92 2.88
N PHE A 103 -8.72 -0.77 3.46
CA PHE A 103 -9.17 -0.72 4.85
C PHE A 103 -10.47 -1.52 5.08
N GLU A 104 -11.39 -1.53 4.13
CA GLU A 104 -12.62 -2.32 4.21
C GLU A 104 -12.31 -3.82 4.31
N ILE A 105 -11.51 -4.36 3.37
CA ILE A 105 -11.18 -5.80 3.37
C ILE A 105 -10.26 -6.14 4.54
N TYR A 106 -9.35 -5.25 4.93
CA TYR A 106 -8.52 -5.44 6.13
C TYR A 106 -9.41 -5.59 7.37
N GLY A 107 -10.37 -4.69 7.58
CA GLY A 107 -11.31 -4.78 8.70
C GLY A 107 -12.16 -6.05 8.68
N GLN A 108 -12.65 -6.45 7.50
CA GLN A 108 -13.38 -7.71 7.33
C GLN A 108 -12.51 -8.93 7.64
N ALA A 109 -11.24 -8.94 7.19
CA ALA A 109 -10.29 -10.02 7.42
C ALA A 109 -9.96 -10.17 8.91
N LEU A 110 -9.75 -9.05 9.62
CA LEU A 110 -9.56 -9.04 11.08
C LEU A 110 -10.76 -9.61 11.85
N GLN A 111 -11.98 -9.44 11.31
CA GLN A 111 -13.20 -10.02 11.87
C GLN A 111 -13.40 -11.50 11.50
N GLY A 112 -12.48 -12.12 10.75
CA GLY A 112 -12.58 -13.51 10.32
C GLY A 112 -13.67 -13.74 9.26
N ARG A 113 -14.02 -12.73 8.46
CA ARG A 113 -15.01 -12.89 7.39
C ARG A 113 -14.51 -13.93 6.37
N PRO A 114 -15.38 -14.84 5.88
CA PRO A 114 -14.98 -15.83 4.87
C PRO A 114 -14.37 -15.17 3.63
N HIS A 115 -13.33 -15.80 3.08
CA HIS A 115 -12.65 -15.37 1.85
C HIS A 115 -11.90 -14.04 1.91
N THR A 116 -11.81 -13.38 3.07
CA THR A 116 -11.00 -12.16 3.25
C THR A 116 -9.77 -12.39 4.11
N THR A 117 -9.73 -13.42 4.95
CA THR A 117 -8.64 -13.70 5.89
C THR A 117 -7.29 -13.90 5.22
N GLU A 118 -7.30 -14.45 4.00
CA GLU A 118 -6.11 -14.57 3.15
C GLU A 118 -5.45 -13.22 2.88
N LEU A 119 -6.14 -12.08 2.99
CA LEU A 119 -5.49 -10.77 2.90
C LEU A 119 -4.40 -10.62 3.97
N LEU A 120 -4.59 -11.13 5.19
CA LEU A 120 -3.67 -10.93 6.31
C LEU A 120 -2.31 -11.61 6.09
N ASP A 121 -2.26 -12.62 5.23
CA ASP A 121 -1.03 -13.38 4.93
C ASP A 121 -0.01 -12.46 4.24
N GLY A 122 1.01 -12.03 4.97
CA GLY A 122 2.08 -11.17 4.46
C GLY A 122 1.73 -9.69 4.35
N ILE A 123 0.51 -9.25 4.71
CA ILE A 123 0.07 -7.85 4.51
C ILE A 123 0.96 -6.81 5.19
N VAL A 124 1.63 -7.19 6.28
CA VAL A 124 2.62 -6.36 6.96
C VAL A 124 4.03 -6.78 6.56
N ASP A 125 4.33 -8.08 6.62
CA ASP A 125 5.69 -8.59 6.41
C ASP A 125 6.25 -8.32 5.01
N ASP A 126 5.40 -8.31 3.98
CA ASP A 126 5.76 -7.95 2.60
C ASP A 126 6.33 -6.52 2.50
N TRP A 127 5.88 -5.62 3.36
CA TRP A 127 6.40 -4.25 3.47
C TRP A 127 7.62 -4.17 4.39
N LEU A 128 7.61 -4.94 5.49
CA LEU A 128 8.69 -4.90 6.48
C LEU A 128 10.02 -5.37 5.91
N GLY A 129 10.05 -6.38 5.02
CA GLY A 129 11.30 -6.87 4.42
C GLY A 129 12.07 -5.76 3.71
N PRO A 130 11.54 -5.21 2.60
CA PRO A 130 12.19 -4.13 1.86
C PRO A 130 12.48 -2.89 2.72
N ALA A 131 11.54 -2.48 3.58
CA ALA A 131 11.75 -1.33 4.45
C ALA A 131 12.86 -1.56 5.50
N THR A 132 13.05 -2.80 5.97
CA THR A 132 14.17 -3.13 6.86
C THR A 132 15.50 -3.01 6.13
N GLU A 133 15.59 -3.49 4.89
CA GLU A 133 16.79 -3.39 4.06
C GLU A 133 17.15 -1.93 3.78
N ILE A 134 16.15 -1.11 3.43
CA ILE A 134 16.30 0.33 3.25
C ILE A 134 16.85 0.97 4.53
N ASN A 135 16.26 0.68 5.69
CA ASN A 135 16.73 1.23 6.96
C ASN A 135 18.19 0.84 7.25
N VAL A 136 18.57 -0.43 7.07
CA VAL A 136 19.96 -0.86 7.23
C VAL A 136 20.89 -0.10 6.28
N SER A 137 20.49 0.09 5.01
CA SER A 137 21.29 0.84 4.04
C SER A 137 21.48 2.32 4.41
N LEU A 138 20.54 2.88 5.16
CA LEU A 138 20.58 4.24 5.70
C LEU A 138 21.36 4.35 7.03
N GLY A 139 21.99 3.27 7.50
CA GLY A 139 22.79 3.26 8.73
C GLY A 139 22.01 2.97 10.00
N VAL A 140 20.76 2.52 9.90
CA VAL A 140 20.01 2.02 11.07
C VAL A 140 20.64 0.72 11.58
N PRO A 141 20.91 0.59 12.89
CA PRO A 141 21.40 -0.66 13.46
C PRO A 141 20.47 -1.84 13.11
N PRO A 142 20.99 -3.00 12.65
CA PRO A 142 20.17 -4.12 12.19
C PRO A 142 19.12 -4.59 13.20
N GLU A 143 19.44 -4.51 14.50
CA GLU A 143 18.54 -4.86 15.61
C GLU A 143 17.36 -3.88 15.77
N LEU A 144 17.48 -2.65 15.27
CA LEU A 144 16.41 -1.63 15.28
C LEU A 144 15.68 -1.51 13.94
N ALA A 145 16.32 -1.90 12.83
CA ALA A 145 15.84 -1.66 11.47
C ALA A 145 14.41 -2.14 11.22
N ARG A 146 14.06 -3.34 11.72
CA ARG A 146 12.72 -3.92 11.56
C ARG A 146 11.66 -3.17 12.38
N ALA A 147 12.02 -2.69 13.57
CA ALA A 147 11.11 -1.91 14.40
C ALA A 147 10.82 -0.54 13.76
N HIS A 148 11.85 0.11 13.21
CA HIS A 148 11.70 1.36 12.46
C HIS A 148 10.89 1.17 11.17
N ALA A 149 11.10 0.06 10.45
CA ALA A 149 10.30 -0.29 9.27
C ALA A 149 8.81 -0.41 9.64
N ARG A 150 8.51 -1.08 10.77
CA ARG A 150 7.15 -1.21 11.28
C ARG A 150 6.55 0.13 11.68
N LEU A 151 7.33 1.02 12.29
CA LEU A 151 6.90 2.37 12.64
C LEU A 151 6.49 3.16 11.38
N GLY A 152 7.33 3.15 10.34
CA GLY A 152 7.03 3.82 9.07
C GLY A 152 5.75 3.31 8.42
N VAL A 153 5.58 1.98 8.34
CA VAL A 153 4.34 1.36 7.81
C VAL A 153 3.12 1.76 8.64
N ALA A 154 3.24 1.75 9.97
CA ALA A 154 2.14 2.09 10.86
C ALA A 154 1.72 3.56 10.73
N ILE A 155 2.68 4.48 10.67
CA ILE A 155 2.43 5.92 10.49
C ILE A 155 1.76 6.17 9.15
N THR A 156 2.32 5.66 8.04
CA THR A 156 1.74 5.84 6.70
C THR A 156 0.31 5.34 6.64
N ARG A 157 0.02 4.13 7.14
CA ARG A 157 -1.35 3.58 7.16
C ARG A 157 -2.29 4.40 8.06
N GLY A 158 -1.82 4.84 9.23
CA GLY A 158 -2.60 5.68 10.13
C GLY A 158 -2.98 7.02 9.48
N LEU A 159 -2.02 7.66 8.82
CA LEU A 159 -2.22 8.93 8.11
C LEU A 159 -3.12 8.80 6.88
N LEU A 160 -3.01 7.70 6.12
CA LEU A 160 -3.94 7.42 5.02
C LEU A 160 -5.37 7.20 5.53
N LEU A 161 -5.53 6.49 6.65
CA LEU A 161 -6.84 6.29 7.26
C LEU A 161 -7.44 7.62 7.77
N ASP A 162 -6.63 8.46 8.42
CA ASP A 162 -7.01 9.81 8.84
C ASP A 162 -7.46 10.63 7.62
N LEU A 163 -6.62 10.70 6.58
CA LEU A 163 -6.91 11.43 5.35
C LEU A 163 -8.26 11.03 4.73
N LEU A 164 -8.57 9.73 4.70
CA LEU A 164 -9.84 9.25 4.18
C LEU A 164 -11.04 9.62 5.06
N ALA A 165 -10.83 9.74 6.38
CA ALA A 165 -11.85 10.07 7.37
C ALA A 165 -12.12 11.58 7.46
N THR A 166 -11.08 12.40 7.44
CA THR A 166 -11.15 13.85 7.68
C THR A 166 -11.14 14.66 6.39
N ARG A 167 -10.53 14.12 5.31
CA ARG A 167 -10.23 14.84 4.06
C ARG A 167 -9.30 16.05 4.26
N ASP A 168 -8.66 16.16 5.43
CA ASP A 168 -7.77 17.26 5.77
C ASP A 168 -6.36 16.98 5.25
N VAL A 169 -6.16 17.22 3.96
CA VAL A 169 -4.87 17.01 3.29
C VAL A 169 -3.75 17.79 3.99
N ALA A 170 -4.02 19.04 4.38
CA ALA A 170 -3.02 19.91 4.98
C ALA A 170 -2.57 19.39 6.36
N ALA A 171 -3.50 18.93 7.19
CA ALA A 171 -3.17 18.39 8.51
C ALA A 171 -2.37 17.08 8.42
N VAL A 172 -2.76 16.18 7.51
CA VAL A 172 -2.06 14.89 7.34
C VAL A 172 -0.68 15.10 6.70
N ASP A 173 -0.54 16.01 5.74
CA ASP A 173 0.77 16.39 5.18
C ASP A 173 1.69 16.97 6.25
N ALA A 174 1.18 17.87 7.11
CA ALA A 174 1.95 18.41 8.22
C ALA A 174 2.40 17.33 9.21
N ALA A 175 1.56 16.32 9.48
CA ALA A 175 1.91 15.19 10.33
C ALA A 175 2.98 14.28 9.69
N MET A 176 2.92 14.06 8.37
CA MET A 176 3.97 13.33 7.65
C MET A 176 5.30 14.11 7.66
N GLU A 177 5.28 15.42 7.44
CA GLU A 177 6.49 16.25 7.54
C GLU A 177 7.12 16.18 8.93
N ALA A 178 6.31 16.25 10.00
CA ALA A 178 6.81 16.09 11.36
C ALA A 178 7.48 14.71 11.59
N PHE A 179 6.92 13.64 11.00
CA PHE A 179 7.57 12.32 11.04
C PHE A 179 8.88 12.30 10.27
N ILE A 180 8.91 12.88 9.06
CA ILE A 180 10.12 12.96 8.21
C ILE A 180 11.24 13.70 8.95
N ASP A 181 10.94 14.85 9.57
CA ASP A 181 11.91 15.64 10.32
C ASP A 181 12.51 14.87 11.51
N VAL A 182 11.67 14.15 12.27
CA VAL A 182 12.16 13.33 13.39
C VAL A 182 13.03 12.17 12.87
N TYR A 183 12.63 11.56 11.76
CA TYR A 183 13.32 10.41 11.19
C TYR A 183 14.68 10.79 10.59
N THR A 184 14.76 11.88 9.83
CA THR A 184 16.01 12.39 9.24
C THR A 184 17.00 12.80 10.31
N LEU A 185 16.57 13.58 11.32
CA LEU A 185 17.42 13.96 12.46
C LEU A 185 17.97 12.74 13.20
N TRP A 186 17.18 11.69 13.33
CA TRP A 186 17.61 10.46 13.98
C TRP A 186 18.64 9.70 13.12
N ILE A 187 18.43 9.57 11.80
CA ILE A 187 19.41 8.95 10.88
C ILE A 187 20.73 9.71 10.91
N GLU A 188 20.71 11.04 10.83
CA GLU A 188 21.91 11.89 10.86
C GLU A 188 22.72 11.66 12.15
N ARG A 189 22.03 11.55 13.29
CA ARG A 189 22.67 11.27 14.59
C ARG A 189 23.15 9.83 14.73
N ALA A 190 22.44 8.86 14.15
CA ALA A 190 22.82 7.45 14.19
C ALA A 190 24.04 7.17 13.29
N GLY A 191 24.09 7.80 12.10
CA GLY A 191 25.26 7.77 11.21
C GLY A 191 26.45 8.57 11.74
N GLY A 192 26.19 9.61 12.54
CA GLY A 192 27.17 10.40 13.25
C GLY A 192 27.55 9.84 14.62
N SER A 193 27.96 8.57 14.72
CA SER A 193 28.52 7.94 15.94
C SER A 193 27.74 8.27 17.24
N LEU A 194 26.79 7.41 17.63
CA LEU A 194 26.28 7.39 19.00
C LEU A 194 27.47 7.38 19.98
N PRO A 195 27.58 8.33 20.94
CA PRO A 195 28.59 8.24 21.98
C PRO A 195 28.31 6.96 22.78
N ARG A 196 29.36 6.14 22.91
CA ARG A 196 29.36 4.88 23.67
C ARG A 196 28.99 5.08 25.13
#